data_AF-A0AA89PX46-F1
#
_entry.id   AF-A0AA89PX46-F1
#
_cell.length_a   1.000
_cell.length_b   1.000
_cell.length_c   1.000
_cell.angle_alpha   90.00
_cell.angle_beta   90.00
_cell.angle_gamma   90.00
#
_symmetry.space_group_name_H-M   'P 1'
#
loop_
_entity.id
_entity.type
_entity.pdbx_description
1 polymer ?
#
loop_
_entity_poly.entity_id
_entity_poly.type
_entity_poly.pdbx_seq_one_letter_code
_entity_poly.pdbx_strand_id
1 'polypeptide(L)'
;MRAALEVIAERGYRGASLAAVAERVGLTQKYNAMRPAIVQTFSALLGESVTEEHPARAYFTERYAGVRAGMAGVLRAEYGDRLPSGLTPERAAPLLVAVLDGLQYQWLLDPESVDMASAFRDFLTLLGEGDD
;
A
#
# COMPACT_ATOMS: atom_id res chain seq x y z
N MET A 1 -2.15 -1.27 -14.13
CA MET A 1 -1.34 -2.22 -13.33
C MET A 1 0.11 -2.41 -13.83
N ARG A 2 0.35 -2.27 -15.14
CA ARG A 2 1.70 -2.36 -15.76
C ARG A 2 2.74 -1.42 -15.11
N ALA A 3 2.36 -0.17 -14.81
CA ALA A 3 3.24 0.79 -14.13
C ALA A 3 3.59 0.40 -12.67
N ALA A 4 2.69 -0.27 -11.94
CA ALA A 4 2.96 -0.75 -10.57
C ALA A 4 3.89 -1.97 -10.58
N LEU A 5 3.71 -2.85 -11.55
CA LEU A 5 4.56 -4.02 -11.77
C LEU A 5 5.93 -3.64 -12.36
N GLU A 6 6.01 -2.64 -13.25
CA GLU A 6 7.28 -2.08 -13.76
C GLU A 6 8.11 -1.42 -12.66
N VAL A 7 7.48 -0.72 -11.71
CA VAL A 7 8.17 -0.16 -10.53
C VAL A 7 8.75 -1.26 -9.63
N ILE A 8 8.05 -2.40 -9.52
CA ILE A 8 8.52 -3.58 -8.78
C ILE A 8 9.65 -4.30 -9.54
N ALA A 9 9.57 -4.33 -10.86
CA ALA A 9 10.50 -5.06 -11.74
C ALA A 9 11.79 -4.30 -12.09
N GLU A 10 11.76 -2.98 -12.27
CA GLU A 10 12.90 -2.18 -12.75
C GLU A 10 13.95 -1.88 -11.67
N ARG A 11 13.59 -1.89 -10.37
CA ARG A 11 14.49 -1.49 -9.27
C ARG A 11 14.82 -2.59 -8.27
N GLY A 12 14.21 -3.76 -8.42
CA GLY A 12 14.19 -4.78 -7.37
C GLY A 12 13.46 -4.29 -6.11
N TYR A 13 13.07 -5.22 -5.26
CA TYR A 13 12.19 -5.00 -4.10
C TYR A 13 12.81 -4.19 -2.93
N ARG A 14 13.69 -3.24 -3.21
CA ARG A 14 14.39 -2.41 -2.21
C ARG A 14 13.64 -1.13 -1.83
N GLY A 15 12.37 -0.97 -2.23
CA GLY A 15 11.69 0.32 -2.06
C GLY A 15 10.16 0.36 -2.20
N ALA A 16 9.44 -0.75 -2.19
CA ALA A 16 7.98 -0.73 -2.25
C ALA A 16 7.37 -0.47 -0.85
N SER A 17 7.40 0.78 -0.41
CA SER A 17 6.54 1.25 0.68
C SER A 17 5.25 1.83 0.10
N LEU A 18 4.17 1.90 0.89
CA LEU A 18 2.97 2.68 0.58
C LEU A 18 3.32 4.12 0.16
N ALA A 19 4.44 4.66 0.68
CA ALA A 19 4.98 5.96 0.29
C ALA A 19 5.56 5.98 -1.14
N ALA A 20 6.16 4.89 -1.64
CA ALA A 20 6.65 4.80 -3.02
C ALA A 20 5.50 4.60 -4.03
N VAL A 21 4.47 3.86 -3.65
CA VAL A 21 3.22 3.76 -4.44
C VAL A 21 2.50 5.12 -4.43
N ALA A 22 2.41 5.78 -3.27
CA ALA A 22 1.86 7.14 -3.12
C ALA A 22 2.65 8.23 -3.86
N GLU A 23 3.98 8.14 -3.92
CA GLU A 23 4.86 9.05 -4.67
C GLU A 23 4.55 9.00 -6.18
N ARG A 24 4.26 7.81 -6.73
CA ARG A 24 3.99 7.64 -8.16
C ARG A 24 2.55 7.95 -8.57
N VAL A 25 1.57 7.79 -7.68
CA VAL A 25 0.19 8.31 -7.89
C VAL A 25 0.07 9.82 -7.61
N GLY A 26 1.20 10.51 -7.44
CA GLY A 26 1.26 11.98 -7.30
C GLY A 26 0.85 12.52 -5.93
N LEU A 27 0.76 11.66 -4.90
CA LEU A 27 0.29 12.05 -3.57
C LEU A 27 1.39 12.54 -2.62
N THR A 28 2.67 12.44 -3.00
CA THR A 28 3.76 13.02 -2.17
C THR A 28 4.89 13.60 -3.02
N GLN A 29 5.09 14.92 -2.92
CA GLN A 29 6.31 15.58 -3.37
C GLN A 29 7.39 15.48 -2.28
N LYS A 30 8.62 15.17 -2.74
CA LYS A 30 9.93 15.30 -2.08
C LYS A 30 10.38 14.16 -1.15
N TYR A 31 11.12 13.22 -1.75
CA TYR A 31 12.35 12.55 -1.29
C TYR A 31 12.44 12.07 0.18
N ASN A 32 12.46 10.73 0.36
CA ASN A 32 13.41 9.96 1.22
C ASN A 32 13.04 8.45 1.46
N ALA A 33 12.03 7.89 0.79
CA ALA A 33 11.36 6.66 1.24
C ALA A 33 12.01 5.30 0.83
N MET A 34 13.32 5.12 1.02
CA MET A 34 13.98 3.81 0.76
C MET A 34 14.91 3.30 1.88
N ARG A 35 15.05 4.01 3.01
CA ARG A 35 15.89 3.53 4.13
C ARG A 35 15.04 2.74 5.13
N PRO A 36 15.40 1.49 5.49
CA PRO A 36 14.67 0.68 6.47
C PRO A 36 14.37 1.42 7.78
N ALA A 37 15.32 2.19 8.30
CA ALA A 37 15.16 2.98 9.51
C ALA A 37 14.02 4.01 9.44
N ILE A 38 13.82 4.67 8.29
CA ILE A 38 12.74 5.65 8.13
C ILE A 38 11.38 4.96 8.14
N VAL A 39 11.29 3.81 7.46
CA VAL A 39 10.08 2.99 7.44
C VAL A 39 9.77 2.49 8.84
N GLN A 40 10.76 2.00 9.59
CA GLN A 40 10.60 1.55 10.97
C GLN A 40 10.10 2.65 11.90
N THR A 41 10.72 3.83 11.90
CA THR A 41 10.26 4.96 12.72
C THR A 41 8.84 5.36 12.37
N PHE A 42 8.51 5.40 11.07
CA PHE A 42 7.17 5.74 10.61
C PHE A 42 6.13 4.70 11.05
N SER A 43 6.43 3.40 10.92
CA SER A 43 5.57 2.30 11.34
C SER A 43 5.32 2.30 12.85
N ALA A 44 6.37 2.55 13.66
CA ALA A 44 6.21 2.68 15.11
C ALA A 44 5.28 3.86 15.47
N LEU A 45 5.52 5.04 14.89
CA LEU A 45 4.70 6.22 15.14
C LEU A 45 3.25 6.04 14.69
N LEU A 46 3.04 5.34 13.57
CA LEU A 46 1.70 4.95 13.13
C LEU A 46 1.02 4.06 14.18
N GLY A 47 1.71 3.03 14.65
CA GLY A 47 1.20 2.13 15.69
C GLY A 47 0.83 2.86 16.97
N GLU A 48 1.65 3.82 17.41
CA GLU A 48 1.37 4.66 18.58
C GLU A 48 0.19 5.63 18.32
N SER A 49 0.03 6.12 17.10
CA SER A 49 -1.02 7.10 16.76
C SER A 49 -2.45 6.58 16.88
N VAL A 50 -2.64 5.27 17.02
CA VAL A 50 -3.97 4.65 17.17
C VAL A 50 -4.55 4.88 18.56
N THR A 51 -3.71 5.18 19.57
CA THR A 51 -4.16 5.49 20.93
C THR A 51 -4.94 6.81 20.96
N GLU A 52 -5.80 6.97 21.97
CA GLU A 52 -6.50 8.23 22.20
C GLU A 52 -5.48 9.36 22.50
N GLU A 53 -5.81 10.58 22.09
CA GLU A 53 -5.01 11.82 22.31
C GLU A 53 -3.63 11.91 21.64
N HIS A 54 -3.22 10.95 20.81
CA HIS A 54 -1.91 11.02 20.17
C HIS A 54 -1.82 12.20 19.16
N PRO A 55 -0.82 13.12 19.27
CA PRO A 55 -0.70 14.31 18.41
C PRO A 55 -0.67 14.00 16.91
N ALA A 56 -0.09 12.86 16.51
CA ALA A 56 0.00 12.45 15.11
C ALA A 56 -1.29 11.81 14.54
N ARG A 57 -2.31 11.55 15.36
CA ARG A 57 -3.54 10.84 14.92
C ARG A 57 -4.22 11.53 13.75
N ALA A 58 -4.33 12.86 13.79
CA ALA A 58 -4.95 13.65 12.72
C ALA A 58 -4.17 13.50 11.40
N TYR A 59 -2.85 13.60 11.45
CA TYR A 59 -1.97 13.40 10.30
C TYR A 59 -2.15 12.02 9.66
N PHE A 60 -2.11 10.94 10.45
CA PHE A 60 -2.27 9.59 9.91
C PHE A 60 -3.68 9.34 9.37
N THR A 61 -4.71 9.90 10.01
CA THR A 61 -6.09 9.81 9.52
C THR A 61 -6.24 10.43 8.13
N GLU A 62 -5.76 11.66 7.95
CA GLU A 62 -5.78 12.37 6.68
C GLU A 62 -4.94 11.64 5.62
N ARG A 63 -3.74 11.17 6.00
CA ARG A 63 -2.88 10.39 5.13
C ARG A 63 -3.56 9.14 4.62
N TYR A 64 -4.16 8.33 5.50
CA TYR A 64 -4.85 7.10 5.10
C TYR A 64 -6.07 7.38 4.22
N ALA A 65 -6.79 8.49 4.46
CA ALA A 65 -7.87 8.91 3.58
C ALA A 65 -7.34 9.21 2.17
N GLY A 66 -6.26 9.98 2.05
CA GLY A 66 -5.61 10.29 0.77
C GLY A 66 -5.10 9.05 0.04
N VAL A 67 -4.42 8.14 0.75
CA VAL A 67 -3.91 6.89 0.17
C VAL A 67 -5.05 6.01 -0.33
N ARG A 68 -6.11 5.80 0.45
CA ARG A 68 -7.25 4.99 0.01
C ARG A 68 -7.96 5.60 -1.20
N ALA A 69 -8.11 6.93 -1.22
CA ALA A 69 -8.68 7.63 -2.38
C ALA A 69 -7.81 7.46 -3.63
N GLY A 70 -6.49 7.62 -3.51
CA GLY A 70 -5.56 7.39 -4.61
C GLY A 70 -5.60 5.96 -5.13
N MET A 71 -5.64 4.97 -4.23
CA MET A 71 -5.72 3.56 -4.59
C MET A 71 -7.05 3.22 -5.29
N ALA A 72 -8.18 3.77 -4.81
CA ALA A 72 -9.46 3.64 -5.49
C ALA A 72 -9.44 4.27 -6.89
N GLY A 73 -8.75 5.40 -7.06
CA GLY A 73 -8.52 6.03 -8.37
C GLY A 73 -7.76 5.12 -9.33
N VAL A 74 -6.68 4.47 -8.87
CA VAL A 74 -5.90 3.52 -9.67
C VAL A 74 -6.74 2.30 -10.07
N LEU A 75 -7.45 1.71 -9.10
CA LEU A 75 -8.32 0.56 -9.36
C LEU A 75 -9.43 0.91 -10.35
N ARG A 76 -10.02 2.10 -10.22
CA ARG A 76 -11.04 2.59 -11.16
C ARG A 76 -10.50 2.80 -12.56
N ALA A 77 -9.30 3.37 -12.68
CA ALA A 77 -8.68 3.58 -13.99
C ALA A 77 -8.38 2.26 -14.72
N GLU A 78 -8.09 1.18 -13.98
CA GLU A 78 -7.80 -0.13 -14.55
C GLU A 78 -9.05 -0.96 -14.85
N TYR A 79 -9.99 -1.03 -13.90
CA TYR A 79 -11.11 -1.98 -13.93
C TYR A 79 -12.49 -1.31 -14.10
N GLY A 80 -12.57 0.02 -14.05
CA GLY A 80 -13.84 0.73 -13.99
C GLY A 80 -14.47 0.72 -12.59
N ASP A 81 -15.80 0.78 -12.52
CA ASP A 81 -16.51 0.91 -11.24
C ASP A 81 -16.65 -0.39 -10.44
N ARG A 82 -16.28 -1.52 -11.04
CA ARG A 82 -16.29 -2.84 -10.42
C ARG A 82 -15.04 -3.62 -10.82
N LEU A 83 -14.35 -4.14 -9.82
CA LEU A 83 -13.28 -5.11 -10.03
C LEU A 83 -13.89 -6.45 -10.48
N PRO A 84 -13.10 -7.36 -11.08
CA PRO A 84 -13.55 -8.70 -11.40
C PRO A 84 -14.14 -9.47 -10.21
N SER A 85 -13.63 -9.27 -8.99
CA SER A 85 -14.24 -9.77 -7.73
C SER A 85 -15.63 -9.21 -7.39
N GLY A 86 -16.19 -8.30 -8.19
CA GLY A 86 -17.45 -7.61 -7.93
C GLY A 86 -17.36 -6.48 -6.89
N LEU A 87 -16.21 -6.27 -6.25
CA LEU A 87 -15.99 -5.15 -5.33
C LEU A 87 -15.92 -3.81 -6.09
N THR A 88 -16.37 -2.73 -5.46
CA THR A 88 -16.07 -1.38 -5.97
C THR A 88 -14.63 -1.00 -5.60
N PRO A 89 -13.99 -0.09 -6.36
CA PRO A 89 -12.67 0.45 -6.02
C PRO A 89 -12.57 0.96 -4.57
N GLU A 90 -13.60 1.62 -4.06
CA GLU A 90 -13.66 2.15 -2.68
C GLU A 90 -13.68 1.05 -1.62
N ARG A 91 -14.22 -0.12 -1.94
CA ARG A 91 -14.25 -1.28 -1.04
C ARG A 91 -12.96 -2.09 -1.11
N ALA A 92 -12.34 -2.16 -2.29
CA ALA A 92 -11.08 -2.87 -2.49
C ALA A 92 -9.86 -2.08 -1.99
N ALA A 93 -9.88 -0.74 -2.11
CA ALA A 93 -8.75 0.11 -1.73
C ALA A 93 -8.31 -0.04 -0.26
N PRO A 94 -9.19 -0.04 0.75
CA PRO A 94 -8.79 -0.30 2.14
C PRO A 94 -8.14 -1.67 2.34
N LEU A 95 -8.61 -2.71 1.65
CA LEU A 95 -8.06 -4.06 1.73
C LEU A 95 -6.64 -4.11 1.17
N LEU A 96 -6.43 -3.47 0.02
CA LEU A 96 -5.13 -3.37 -0.61
C LEU A 96 -4.10 -2.65 0.28
N VAL A 97 -4.52 -1.54 0.90
CA VAL A 97 -3.66 -0.82 1.86
C VAL A 97 -3.32 -1.70 3.08
N ALA A 98 -4.31 -2.39 3.65
CA ALA A 98 -4.08 -3.27 4.80
C ALA A 98 -3.11 -4.42 4.50
N VAL A 99 -3.22 -5.04 3.31
CA VAL A 99 -2.30 -6.09 2.86
C VAL A 99 -0.90 -5.54 2.70
N LEU A 100 -0.73 -4.38 2.05
CA LEU A 100 0.59 -3.75 1.89
C LEU A 100 1.24 -3.43 3.23
N ASP A 101 0.50 -2.85 4.18
CA ASP A 101 1.01 -2.52 5.51
C ASP A 101 1.40 -3.80 6.27
N GLY A 102 0.55 -4.83 6.23
CA GLY A 102 0.82 -6.11 6.88
C GLY A 102 2.03 -6.85 6.31
N LEU A 103 2.20 -6.84 4.99
CA LEU A 103 3.38 -7.40 4.32
C LEU A 103 4.64 -6.63 4.67
N GLN A 104 4.55 -5.30 4.77
CA GLN A 104 5.67 -4.46 5.20
C GLN A 104 6.12 -4.78 6.62
N TYR A 105 5.20 -4.95 7.58
CA TYR A 105 5.58 -5.36 8.94
C TYR A 105 6.27 -6.72 8.96
N GLN A 106 5.72 -7.71 8.25
CA GLN A 106 6.29 -9.05 8.18
C GLN A 106 7.70 -9.02 7.57
N TRP A 107 7.91 -8.28 6.48
CA TRP A 107 9.23 -8.12 5.87
C TRP A 107 10.22 -7.35 6.73
N LEU A 108 9.77 -6.34 7.49
CA LEU A 108 10.65 -5.63 8.42
C LEU A 108 11.15 -6.54 9.56
N LEU A 109 10.37 -7.55 9.94
CA LEU A 109 10.71 -8.52 10.97
C LEU A 109 11.55 -9.68 10.42
N ASP A 110 11.23 -10.16 9.21
CA ASP A 110 11.92 -11.28 8.56
C ASP A 110 12.02 -11.07 7.03
N PRO A 111 12.98 -10.25 6.58
CA PRO A 111 13.11 -9.91 5.17
C PRO A 111 13.62 -11.05 4.30
N GLU A 112 14.17 -12.12 4.89
CA GLU A 112 14.68 -13.29 4.16
C GLU A 112 13.55 -14.28 3.84
N SER A 113 12.54 -14.38 4.70
CA SER A 113 11.40 -15.29 4.49
C SER A 113 10.23 -14.68 3.73
N VAL A 114 10.08 -13.35 3.75
CA VAL A 114 8.87 -12.67 3.23
C VAL A 114 9.13 -12.05 1.86
N ASP A 115 8.70 -12.73 0.79
CA ASP A 115 8.60 -12.13 -0.54
C ASP A 115 7.28 -11.35 -0.68
N MET A 116 7.31 -10.09 -0.25
CA MET A 116 6.19 -9.16 -0.39
C MET A 116 5.73 -8.99 -1.85
N ALA A 117 6.61 -9.15 -2.84
CA ALA A 117 6.27 -8.99 -4.26
C ALA A 117 5.31 -10.07 -4.71
N SER A 118 5.66 -11.30 -4.39
CA SER A 118 4.88 -12.48 -4.70
C SER A 118 3.57 -12.44 -3.92
N ALA A 119 3.61 -12.19 -2.61
CA ALA A 119 2.40 -12.12 -1.79
C ALA A 119 1.42 -11.03 -2.26
N PHE A 120 1.91 -9.87 -2.70
CA PHE A 120 1.04 -8.83 -3.24
C PHE A 120 0.42 -9.21 -4.59
N ARG A 121 1.17 -9.90 -5.47
CA ARG A 121 0.60 -10.43 -6.73
C ARG A 121 -0.47 -11.48 -6.44
N ASP A 122 -0.23 -12.38 -5.50
CA ASP A 122 -1.18 -13.41 -5.11
C ASP A 122 -2.48 -12.78 -4.57
N PHE A 123 -2.36 -11.72 -3.76
CA PHE A 123 -3.52 -10.96 -3.31
C PHE A 123 -4.29 -10.28 -4.45
N LEU A 124 -3.60 -9.73 -5.46
CA LEU A 124 -4.27 -9.16 -6.63
C LEU A 124 -5.01 -10.22 -7.45
N THR A 125 -4.48 -11.45 -7.54
CA THR A 125 -5.20 -12.59 -8.12
C THR A 125 -6.49 -12.86 -7.36
N LEU A 126 -6.47 -12.87 -6.02
CA LEU A 126 -7.68 -13.03 -5.21
C LEU A 126 -8.71 -11.90 -5.39
N LEU A 127 -8.26 -10.67 -5.65
CA LEU A 127 -9.15 -9.57 -6.00
C LEU A 127 -9.67 -9.64 -7.46
N GLY A 128 -9.05 -10.46 -8.29
CA GLY A 128 -9.42 -10.74 -9.68
C GLY A 128 -10.35 -11.95 -9.83
N GLU A 129 -10.30 -12.90 -8.90
CA GLU A 129 -11.19 -14.07 -8.89
C GLU A 129 -12.38 -13.79 -7.96
N GLY A 130 -13.44 -13.19 -8.53
CA GLY A 130 -14.78 -13.43 -8.04
C GLY A 130 -15.32 -14.62 -8.84
N ASP A 131 -15.49 -15.76 -8.19
CA ASP A 131 -16.20 -16.90 -8.80
C ASP A 131 -17.58 -16.44 -9.33
N ASP A 132 -17.94 -17.00 -10.48
CA ASP A 132 -19.24 -16.85 -11.18
C ASP A 132 -20.47 -16.92 -10.26
#